data_AF-A0A7L1LV12-F1
#
_entry.id   AF-A0A7L1LV12-F1
#
_cell.length_a   1.000
_cell.length_b   1.000
_cell.length_c   1.000
_cell.angle_alpha   90.00
_cell.angle_beta   90.00
_cell.angle_gamma   90.00
#
_symmetry.space_group_name_H-M   'P 1'
#
loop_
_entity.id
_entity.type
_entity.pdbx_description
1 polymer ?
#
loop_
_entity_poly.entity_id
_entity_poly.type
_entity_poly.pdbx_seq_one_letter_code
_entity_poly.pdbx_strand_id
1 'polypeptide(L)'
;RSPPASLLAEFFSYFGTLDLGGLLLSPLEGRALPRPPPGTLGGLRPGPLTLQDPFELSHNVAANVTARTVSRFVRCCRDAARLCRGPEFLQKSRRGRSWGVMRLLQPGNRGDRGGSGASEGKFLIPVPLGRGGVPQSEVCAAVAFVLTELLGCGCDPRGDSGDAGEPPPGARCHREGVTGGSRGDFGD
;
A
#
# COMPACT_ATOMS: atom_id res chain seq x y z
N ARG A 1 1.43 7.42 27.67
CA ARG A 1 1.75 6.60 26.46
C ARG A 1 1.20 7.34 25.25
N SER A 2 2.02 7.75 24.30
CA SER A 2 1.54 8.42 23.08
C SER A 2 0.68 7.44 22.26
N PRO A 3 -0.39 7.91 21.60
CA PRO A 3 -1.19 7.05 20.74
C PRO A 3 -0.39 6.64 19.49
N PRO A 4 -0.66 5.46 18.88
CA PRO A 4 0.13 4.95 17.76
C PRO A 4 0.24 5.90 16.56
N ALA A 5 -0.81 6.67 16.26
CA ALA A 5 -0.82 7.66 15.19
C ALA A 5 0.18 8.81 15.45
N SER A 6 0.30 9.26 16.70
CA SER A 6 1.26 10.28 17.10
C SER A 6 2.70 9.77 17.03
N LEU A 7 2.94 8.54 17.49
CA LEU A 7 4.27 7.90 17.39
C LEU A 7 4.73 7.76 15.95
N LEU A 8 3.83 7.41 15.02
CA LEU A 8 4.17 7.28 13.61
C LEU A 8 4.47 8.66 12.98
N ALA A 9 3.67 9.68 13.30
CA ALA A 9 3.92 11.04 12.86
C ALA A 9 5.27 11.58 13.39
N GLU A 10 5.58 11.30 14.66
CA GLU A 10 6.84 11.66 15.31
C GLU A 10 8.02 10.93 14.69
N PHE A 11 7.93 9.62 14.43
CA PHE A 11 8.95 8.85 13.73
C PHE A 11 9.32 9.48 12.40
N PHE A 12 8.32 9.75 11.55
CA PHE A 12 8.54 10.36 10.25
C PHE A 12 9.07 11.80 10.37
N SER A 13 8.59 12.56 11.36
CA SER A 13 9.06 13.91 11.61
C SER A 13 10.54 13.92 12.01
N TYR A 14 10.91 13.07 12.96
CA TYR A 14 12.26 12.95 13.50
C TYR A 14 13.27 12.56 12.40
N PHE A 15 13.03 11.45 11.71
CA PHE A 15 13.92 11.00 10.63
C PHE A 15 13.87 11.89 9.38
N GLY A 16 12.81 12.68 9.20
CA GLY A 16 12.72 13.69 8.14
C GLY A 16 13.54 14.95 8.40
N THR A 17 14.00 15.18 9.63
CA THR A 17 14.77 16.38 10.02
C THR A 17 16.24 16.10 10.35
N LEU A 18 16.62 14.85 10.60
CA LEU A 18 17.99 14.49 10.95
C LEU A 18 18.98 14.65 9.79
N ASP A 19 20.19 15.11 10.10
CA ASP A 19 21.36 14.98 9.22
C ASP A 19 21.99 13.58 9.38
N LEU A 20 21.46 12.62 8.63
CA LEU A 20 21.88 11.21 8.72
C LEU A 20 23.33 10.96 8.28
N GLY A 21 23.93 11.86 7.49
CA GLY A 21 25.32 11.72 7.04
C GLY A 21 26.34 12.17 8.09
N GLY A 22 25.94 13.07 8.98
CA GLY A 22 26.72 13.56 10.12
C GLY A 22 26.51 12.79 11.42
N LEU A 23 25.65 11.77 11.43
CA LEU A 23 25.26 11.04 12.64
C LEU A 23 25.57 9.53 12.55
N LEU A 24 25.85 8.96 13.72
CA LEU A 24 25.88 7.52 13.98
C LEU A 24 24.62 7.15 14.78
N LEU A 25 23.72 6.36 14.21
CA LEU A 25 22.58 5.83 14.94
C LEU A 25 23.04 4.58 15.69
N SER A 26 23.07 4.62 17.04
CA SER A 26 23.49 3.49 17.87
C SER A 26 22.30 2.93 18.64
N PRO A 27 21.80 1.72 18.28
CA PRO A 27 20.79 1.03 19.08
C PRO A 27 21.30 0.66 20.47
N LEU A 28 22.60 0.36 20.62
CA LEU A 28 23.23 0.05 21.90
C LEU A 28 23.12 1.23 22.87
N GLU A 29 23.37 2.46 22.41
CA GLU A 29 23.23 3.66 23.23
C GLU A 29 21.81 4.25 23.22
N GLY A 30 20.92 3.74 22.36
CA GLY A 30 19.57 4.25 22.18
C GLY A 30 19.49 5.70 21.68
N ARG A 31 20.55 6.22 21.04
CA ARG A 31 20.63 7.62 20.60
C ARG A 31 21.40 7.81 19.30
N ALA A 32 21.21 8.97 18.68
CA ALA A 32 22.04 9.45 17.59
C ALA A 32 23.28 10.16 18.16
N LEU A 33 24.45 9.66 17.80
CA LEU A 33 25.75 10.19 18.21
C LEU A 33 26.36 11.01 17.07
N PRO A 34 27.22 12.00 17.36
CA PRO A 34 28.04 12.63 16.35
C PRO A 34 28.85 11.58 15.60
N ARG A 35 29.00 11.74 14.29
CA ARG A 35 29.81 10.82 13.48
C ARG A 35 31.24 10.75 14.04
N PRO A 36 31.75 9.54 14.32
CA PRO A 36 33.11 9.38 14.83
C PRO A 36 34.14 9.84 13.78
N PRO A 37 35.30 10.39 14.22
CA PRO A 37 36.42 10.64 13.33
C PRO A 37 36.88 9.35 12.62
N PRO A 38 37.54 9.47 11.45
CA PRO A 38 38.09 8.30 10.77
C PRO A 38 39.04 7.52 11.70
N GLY A 39 38.83 6.20 11.80
CA GLY A 39 39.73 5.30 12.54
C GLY A 39 39.43 5.10 14.03
N THR A 40 38.47 5.81 14.64
CA THR A 40 38.22 5.70 16.09
C THR A 40 37.31 4.54 16.51
N LEU A 41 36.47 4.03 15.60
CA LEU A 41 35.45 3.00 15.93
C LEU A 41 35.78 1.63 15.31
N GLY A 42 37.02 1.18 15.48
CA GLY A 42 37.41 -0.22 15.21
C GLY A 42 37.13 -0.73 13.79
N GLY A 43 37.12 0.14 12.78
CA GLY A 43 36.83 -0.23 11.40
C GLY A 43 35.41 0.04 10.91
N LEU A 44 34.52 0.62 11.74
CA LEU A 44 33.22 1.10 11.29
C LEU A 44 33.40 2.08 10.12
N ARG A 45 32.85 1.73 8.95
CA ARG A 45 32.88 2.55 7.75
C ARG A 45 31.61 3.40 7.67
N PRO A 46 31.69 4.71 7.98
CA PRO A 46 30.49 5.54 7.96
C PRO A 46 30.13 5.92 6.53
N GLY A 47 28.83 5.89 6.23
CA GLY A 47 28.30 6.19 4.91
C GLY A 47 27.34 7.40 4.92
N PRO A 48 26.53 7.56 3.86
CA PRO A 48 25.43 8.52 3.84
C PRO A 48 24.37 8.28 4.94
N LEU A 49 24.30 7.03 5.42
CA LEU A 49 23.58 6.61 6.62
C LEU A 49 24.49 5.64 7.38
N THR A 50 24.64 5.87 8.69
CA THR A 50 25.41 4.97 9.56
C THR A 50 24.52 4.48 10.69
N LEU A 51 24.09 3.22 10.60
CA LEU A 51 23.31 2.54 11.62
C LEU A 51 24.19 1.41 12.18
N GLN A 52 24.55 1.52 13.46
CA GLN A 52 25.43 0.57 14.12
C GLN A 52 24.68 -0.74 14.37
N ASP A 53 25.33 -1.87 14.12
CA ASP A 53 24.85 -3.16 14.62
C ASP A 53 24.87 -3.17 16.17
N PRO A 54 23.84 -3.70 16.85
CA PRO A 54 23.78 -3.71 18.30
C PRO A 54 24.84 -4.63 18.96
N PHE A 55 25.42 -5.59 18.24
CA PHE A 55 26.39 -6.56 18.76
C PHE A 55 27.77 -6.37 18.13
N GLU A 56 27.85 -6.22 16.81
CA GLU A 56 29.10 -6.01 16.09
C GLU A 56 29.36 -4.51 15.85
N LEU A 57 29.93 -3.82 16.84
CA LEU A 57 30.02 -2.36 16.85
C LEU A 57 30.84 -1.73 15.70
N SER A 58 31.70 -2.52 15.05
CA SER A 58 32.44 -2.16 13.83
C SER A 58 31.62 -2.34 12.54
N HIS A 59 30.41 -2.89 12.62
CA HIS A 59 29.53 -3.15 11.49
C HIS A 59 28.48 -2.05 11.32
N ASN A 60 28.39 -1.50 10.11
CA ASN A 60 27.32 -0.59 9.70
C ASN A 60 26.30 -1.38 8.86
N VAL A 61 25.13 -1.65 9.43
CA VAL A 61 24.07 -2.41 8.74
C VAL A 61 23.51 -1.67 7.52
N ALA A 62 23.72 -0.35 7.44
CA ALA A 62 23.29 0.51 6.34
C ALA A 62 24.43 0.83 5.35
N ALA A 63 25.55 0.10 5.37
CA ALA A 63 26.71 0.40 4.52
C ALA A 63 26.42 0.36 3.00
N ASN A 64 25.40 -0.38 2.58
CA ASN A 64 24.94 -0.47 1.19
C ASN A 64 24.00 0.68 0.77
N VAL A 65 23.60 1.56 1.70
CA VAL A 65 22.65 2.63 1.44
C VAL A 65 23.38 3.83 0.79
N THR A 66 22.91 4.21 -0.40
CA THR A 66 23.46 5.35 -1.14
C THR A 66 22.89 6.69 -0.66
N ALA A 67 23.59 7.80 -0.92
CA ALA A 67 23.12 9.15 -0.61
C ALA A 67 21.80 9.49 -1.32
N ARG A 68 21.57 8.94 -2.52
CA ARG A 68 20.30 9.06 -3.25
C ARG A 68 19.16 8.39 -2.49
N THR A 69 19.39 7.20 -1.94
CA THR A 69 18.41 6.47 -1.12
C THR A 69 18.10 7.24 0.17
N VAL A 70 19.12 7.77 0.87
CA VAL A 70 18.94 8.61 2.07
C VAL A 70 18.12 9.86 1.74
N SER A 71 18.45 10.56 0.66
CA SER A 71 17.70 11.76 0.23
C SER A 71 16.23 11.45 -0.06
N ARG A 72 15.96 10.32 -0.74
CA ARG A 72 14.60 9.85 -0.99
C ARG A 72 13.88 9.49 0.32
N PHE A 73 14.55 8.80 1.23
CA PHE A 73 14.01 8.44 2.54
C PHE A 73 13.62 9.67 3.36
N VAL A 74 14.52 10.63 3.52
CA VAL A 74 14.25 11.90 4.25
C VAL A 74 13.07 12.65 3.65
N ARG A 75 12.97 12.73 2.32
CA ARG A 75 11.82 13.33 1.64
C ARG A 75 10.53 12.58 1.95
N CYS A 76 10.52 11.26 1.80
CA CYS A 76 9.35 10.43 2.10
C CYS A 76 8.93 10.53 3.56
N CYS A 77 9.87 10.62 4.50
CA CYS A 77 9.59 10.89 5.91
C CYS A 77 8.89 12.25 6.10
N ARG A 78 9.36 13.32 5.45
CA ARG A 78 8.69 14.63 5.53
C ARG A 78 7.26 14.59 4.98
N ASP A 79 7.05 13.93 3.85
CA ASP A 79 5.73 13.75 3.24
C ASP A 79 4.80 12.94 4.15
N ALA A 80 5.28 11.81 4.68
CA ALA A 80 4.52 10.95 5.57
C ALA A 80 4.20 11.63 6.90
N ALA A 81 5.11 12.44 7.45
CA ALA A 81 4.89 13.20 8.67
C ALA A 81 3.76 14.25 8.50
N ARG A 82 3.63 14.85 7.32
CA ARG A 82 2.50 15.74 6.99
C ARG A 82 1.21 14.93 6.88
N LEU A 83 1.26 13.80 6.18
CA LEU A 83 0.10 12.94 5.98
C LEU A 83 -0.46 12.42 7.31
N CYS A 84 0.39 11.95 8.22
CA CYS A 84 -0.04 11.42 9.53
C CYS A 84 -0.72 12.45 10.42
N ARG A 85 -0.47 13.75 10.21
CA ARG A 85 -1.13 14.85 10.93
C ARG A 85 -2.42 15.32 10.25
N GLY A 86 -2.68 14.88 9.02
CA GLY A 86 -3.84 15.27 8.23
C GLY A 86 -5.13 14.53 8.62
N PRO A 87 -6.30 15.10 8.27
CA PRO A 87 -7.59 14.49 8.56
C PRO A 87 -7.79 13.15 7.83
N GLU A 88 -7.19 12.99 6.64
CA GLU A 88 -7.23 11.73 5.89
C GLU A 88 -6.55 10.57 6.63
N PHE A 89 -5.63 10.86 7.56
CA PHE A 89 -4.97 9.84 8.37
C PHE A 89 -5.71 9.61 9.69
N LEU A 90 -6.15 10.69 10.34
CA LEU A 90 -6.75 10.62 11.67
C LEU A 90 -8.24 10.22 11.66
N GLN A 91 -8.95 10.46 10.56
CA GLN A 91 -10.40 10.28 10.49
C GLN A 91 -10.80 9.26 9.43
N LYS A 92 -11.66 8.31 9.83
CA LYS A 92 -12.24 7.34 8.91
C LYS A 92 -13.14 8.03 7.89
N SER A 93 -12.86 7.79 6.62
CA SER A 93 -13.73 8.25 5.54
C SER A 93 -15.07 7.52 5.57
N ARG A 94 -16.17 8.29 5.47
CA ARG A 94 -17.53 7.75 5.33
C ARG A 94 -17.88 7.37 3.89
N ARG A 95 -17.06 7.78 2.91
CA ARG A 95 -17.33 7.65 1.46
C ARG A 95 -16.42 6.62 0.78
N GLY A 96 -15.98 5.59 1.49
CA GLY A 96 -15.12 4.53 0.94
C GLY A 96 -13.72 4.96 0.50
N ARG A 97 -13.30 6.21 0.78
CA ARG A 97 -11.93 6.66 0.47
C ARG A 97 -10.92 6.01 1.41
N SER A 98 -9.74 5.70 0.89
CA SER A 98 -8.59 5.29 1.70
C SER A 98 -8.30 6.31 2.80
N TRP A 99 -7.99 5.83 4.01
CA TRP A 99 -7.69 6.65 5.18
C TRP A 99 -6.67 5.93 6.07
N GLY A 100 -6.11 6.65 7.06
CA GLY A 100 -5.15 6.09 8.00
C GLY A 100 -3.91 5.49 7.32
N VAL A 101 -3.43 4.35 7.82
CA VAL A 101 -2.23 3.66 7.32
C VAL A 101 -2.34 3.30 5.84
N MET A 102 -3.56 3.06 5.31
CA MET A 102 -3.74 2.76 3.89
C MET A 102 -3.24 3.89 2.98
N ARG A 103 -3.27 5.14 3.44
CA ARG A 103 -2.73 6.28 2.68
C ARG A 103 -1.20 6.27 2.59
N LEU A 104 -0.51 5.66 3.57
CA LEU A 104 0.94 5.47 3.54
C LEU A 104 1.36 4.30 2.66
N LEU A 105 0.53 3.24 2.61
CA LEU A 105 0.79 2.02 1.85
C LEU A 105 0.41 2.13 0.37
N GLN A 106 -0.36 3.16 0.00
CA GLN A 106 -0.66 3.42 -1.39
C GLN A 106 0.64 3.67 -2.17
N PRO A 107 0.81 3.02 -3.34
CA PRO A 107 1.91 3.33 -4.23
C PRO A 107 1.96 4.85 -4.42
N GLY A 108 3.12 5.44 -4.14
CA GLY A 108 3.25 6.89 -4.11
C GLY A 108 2.72 7.51 -5.40
N ASN A 109 1.62 8.24 -5.29
CA ASN A 109 1.09 9.00 -6.41
C ASN A 109 2.16 10.04 -6.76
N ARG A 110 2.87 9.87 -7.87
CA ARG A 110 3.78 10.88 -8.42
C ARG A 110 2.95 12.03 -8.99
N GLY A 111 2.10 12.65 -8.19
CA GLY A 111 1.28 13.79 -8.57
C GLY A 111 2.07 15.07 -8.37
N ASP A 112 2.73 15.55 -9.43
CA ASP A 112 2.56 16.93 -9.96
C ASP A 112 3.63 17.26 -11.03
N ARG A 113 3.73 16.43 -12.06
CA ARG A 113 4.08 16.90 -13.41
C ARG A 113 3.07 16.28 -14.35
N GLY A 114 2.23 17.11 -14.96
CA GLY A 114 1.21 16.71 -15.90
C GLY A 114 1.73 15.70 -16.91
N GLY A 115 1.01 14.59 -17.05
CA GLY A 115 1.39 13.51 -17.93
C GLY A 115 0.55 12.28 -17.64
N SER A 116 -0.54 12.15 -18.40
CA SER A 116 -1.24 10.87 -18.61
C SER A 116 -0.23 9.74 -18.80
N GLY A 117 -0.43 8.63 -18.07
CA GLY A 117 0.49 7.49 -18.13
C GLY A 117 0.04 6.37 -17.21
N ALA A 118 -1.06 5.73 -17.57
CA ALA A 118 -1.46 4.45 -17.00
C ALA A 118 -0.38 3.38 -17.26
N SER A 119 0.38 2.97 -16.24
CA SER A 119 1.01 1.62 -16.09
C SER A 119 2.28 1.60 -15.23
N GLU A 120 2.28 2.05 -13.97
CA GLU A 120 3.37 1.64 -13.06
C GLU A 120 2.79 1.31 -11.69
N GLY A 121 2.67 0.01 -11.40
CA GLY A 121 2.16 -0.50 -10.12
C GLY A 121 1.23 -1.71 -10.19
N LYS A 122 1.00 -2.30 -11.37
CA LYS A 122 0.17 -3.50 -11.50
C LYS A 122 1.01 -4.73 -11.17
N PHE A 123 0.73 -5.39 -10.04
CA PHE A 123 1.20 -6.75 -9.79
C PHE A 123 0.49 -7.67 -10.79
N LEU A 124 1.20 -8.13 -11.82
CA LEU A 124 0.65 -9.00 -12.86
C LEU A 124 0.91 -10.45 -12.46
N ILE A 125 -0.16 -11.24 -12.38
CA ILE A 125 -0.09 -12.69 -12.21
C ILE A 125 -0.27 -13.31 -13.60
N PRO A 126 0.73 -14.02 -14.14
CA PRO A 126 0.57 -14.74 -15.39
C PRO A 126 -0.51 -15.83 -15.27
N VAL A 127 -1.51 -15.80 -16.14
CA VAL A 127 -2.51 -16.88 -16.25
C VAL A 127 -1.98 -17.90 -17.27
N PRO A 128 -1.82 -19.18 -16.91
CA PRO A 128 -1.32 -20.19 -17.83
C PRO A 128 -2.39 -20.53 -18.88
N LEU A 129 -2.26 -20.00 -20.09
CA LEU A 129 -3.09 -20.38 -21.24
C LEU A 129 -2.38 -21.47 -22.05
N GLY A 130 -3.12 -22.49 -22.47
CA GLY A 130 -2.59 -23.57 -23.31
C GLY A 130 -2.10 -23.07 -24.68
N ARG A 131 -1.22 -23.87 -25.32
CA ARG A 131 -0.72 -23.63 -26.69
C ARG A 131 -1.88 -23.74 -27.69
N GLY A 132 -2.60 -22.65 -27.87
CA GLY A 132 -3.81 -22.56 -28.70
C GLY A 132 -4.47 -21.19 -28.64
N GLY A 133 -4.17 -20.41 -27.60
CA GLY A 133 -4.78 -19.10 -27.38
C GLY A 133 -6.23 -19.25 -26.93
N VAL A 134 -6.61 -18.56 -25.86
CA VAL A 134 -8.00 -18.51 -25.40
C VAL A 134 -8.46 -17.06 -25.62
N PRO A 135 -9.65 -16.82 -26.18
CA PRO A 135 -10.15 -15.46 -26.35
C PRO A 135 -10.21 -14.73 -25.01
N GLN A 136 -9.81 -13.47 -25.02
CA GLN A 136 -9.72 -12.65 -23.80
C GLN A 136 -11.05 -12.60 -23.04
N SER A 137 -12.18 -12.60 -23.74
CA SER A 137 -13.52 -12.62 -23.15
C SER A 137 -13.77 -13.87 -22.29
N GLU A 138 -13.26 -15.02 -22.70
CA GLU A 138 -13.41 -16.28 -21.97
C GLU A 138 -12.49 -16.32 -20.76
N VAL A 139 -11.25 -15.81 -20.88
CA VAL A 139 -10.35 -15.63 -19.73
C VAL A 139 -10.96 -14.67 -18.71
N CYS A 140 -11.52 -13.55 -19.15
CA CYS A 140 -12.20 -12.59 -18.28
C CYS A 140 -13.42 -13.20 -17.60
N ALA A 141 -14.24 -13.97 -18.31
CA ALA A 141 -15.39 -14.67 -17.75
C ALA A 141 -14.97 -15.71 -16.70
N ALA A 142 -13.92 -16.49 -16.98
CA ALA A 142 -13.39 -17.48 -16.05
C ALA A 142 -12.82 -16.82 -14.77
N VAL A 143 -12.07 -15.72 -14.93
CA VAL A 143 -11.55 -14.95 -13.78
C VAL A 143 -12.70 -14.35 -12.97
N ALA A 144 -13.72 -13.78 -13.63
CA ALA A 144 -14.90 -13.25 -12.95
C ALA A 144 -15.62 -14.34 -12.16
N PHE A 145 -15.84 -15.52 -12.76
CA PHE A 145 -16.46 -16.66 -12.09
C PHE A 145 -15.68 -17.11 -10.85
N VAL A 146 -14.35 -17.25 -10.95
CA VAL A 146 -13.53 -17.62 -9.78
C VAL A 146 -13.65 -16.59 -8.67
N LEU A 147 -13.60 -15.30 -9.03
CA LEU A 147 -13.70 -14.22 -8.04
C LEU A 147 -15.10 -14.16 -7.40
N THR A 148 -16.18 -14.25 -8.16
CA THR A 148 -17.54 -14.12 -7.62
C THR A 148 -18.07 -15.41 -6.98
N GLU A 149 -17.99 -16.53 -7.71
CA GLU A 149 -18.67 -17.77 -7.31
C GLU A 149 -17.83 -18.63 -6.35
N LEU A 150 -16.51 -18.68 -6.53
CA LEU A 150 -15.64 -19.51 -5.68
C LEU A 150 -15.08 -18.72 -4.49
N LEU A 151 -14.77 -17.44 -4.69
CA LEU A 151 -14.12 -16.60 -3.68
C LEU A 151 -15.07 -15.59 -3.02
N GLY A 152 -16.32 -15.46 -3.48
CA GLY A 152 -17.32 -14.56 -2.89
C GLY A 152 -16.97 -13.06 -3.01
N CYS A 153 -16.13 -12.68 -3.97
CA CYS A 153 -15.72 -11.30 -4.18
C CYS A 153 -16.78 -10.53 -4.97
N GLY A 154 -17.11 -9.31 -4.54
CA GLY A 154 -17.91 -8.37 -5.35
C GLY A 154 -17.09 -7.82 -6.52
N CYS A 155 -17.43 -8.20 -7.74
CA CYS A 155 -16.80 -7.69 -8.96
C CYS A 155 -17.70 -6.65 -9.64
N ASP A 156 -17.54 -5.37 -9.30
CA ASP A 156 -18.21 -4.30 -10.04
C ASP A 156 -17.43 -3.99 -11.32
N PRO A 157 -18.06 -4.03 -12.51
CA PRO A 157 -17.45 -3.49 -13.72
C PRO A 157 -17.33 -1.97 -13.53
N ARG A 158 -16.18 -1.47 -13.05
CA ARG A 158 -16.04 -0.05 -12.75
C ARG A 158 -15.89 0.79 -14.02
N GLY A 159 -16.96 1.52 -14.33
CA GLY A 159 -16.92 2.97 -14.53
C GLY A 159 -16.91 3.46 -15.96
N ASP A 160 -18.10 3.61 -16.54
CA ASP A 160 -18.38 4.79 -17.36
C ASP A 160 -19.44 5.65 -16.66
N SER A 161 -19.23 6.96 -16.76
CA SER A 161 -19.98 8.03 -16.14
C SER A 161 -21.41 8.14 -16.67
N GLY A 162 -22.38 8.13 -15.74
CA GLY A 162 -23.67 8.83 -15.79
C GLY A 162 -24.52 8.74 -17.06
N ASP A 163 -25.61 7.97 -16.99
CA ASP A 163 -26.96 8.50 -17.26
C ASP A 163 -28.00 7.54 -16.66
N ALA A 164 -29.10 8.09 -16.17
CA ALA A 164 -30.24 7.31 -15.69
C ALA A 164 -31.02 6.82 -16.93
N GLY A 165 -30.89 5.53 -17.26
CA GLY A 165 -31.66 4.89 -18.32
C GLY A 165 -32.25 3.57 -17.84
N GLU A 166 -33.58 3.43 -17.98
CA GLU A 166 -34.35 2.21 -17.73
C GLU A 166 -33.70 0.93 -18.29
N PRO A 167 -33.92 -0.23 -17.66
CA PRO A 167 -33.49 -1.50 -18.23
C PRO A 167 -34.31 -1.84 -19.49
N PRO A 168 -33.66 -2.26 -20.61
CA PRO A 168 -34.38 -2.69 -21.80
C PRO A 168 -35.14 -4.02 -21.55
N PRO A 169 -36.32 -4.20 -22.14
CA PRO A 169 -37.13 -5.39 -21.95
C PRO A 169 -36.59 -6.51 -22.84
N GLY A 170 -36.07 -7.58 -22.24
CA GLY A 170 -35.80 -8.82 -22.99
C GLY A 170 -34.54 -9.57 -22.58
N ALA A 171 -34.57 -10.21 -21.42
CA ALA A 171 -33.77 -11.41 -21.17
C ALA A 171 -34.44 -12.23 -20.06
N ARG A 172 -35.64 -12.75 -20.34
CA ARG A 172 -36.20 -13.86 -19.56
C ARG A 172 -35.41 -15.12 -19.92
N CYS A 173 -34.37 -15.43 -19.15
CA CYS A 173 -33.91 -16.82 -19.10
C CYS A 173 -34.95 -17.60 -18.31
N HIS A 174 -35.70 -18.42 -19.03
CA HIS A 174 -36.69 -19.36 -18.53
C HIS A 174 -36.15 -20.11 -17.31
N ARG A 175 -36.78 -19.91 -16.16
CA ARG A 175 -36.64 -20.79 -15.00
C ARG A 175 -37.85 -21.72 -15.05
N GLU A 176 -37.66 -22.96 -15.49
CA GLU A 176 -38.69 -23.98 -15.35
C GLU A 176 -38.91 -24.22 -13.85
N GLY A 177 -40.09 -23.80 -13.39
CA GLY A 177 -40.59 -24.09 -12.07
C GLY A 177 -41.16 -25.49 -12.06
N VAL A 178 -40.55 -26.38 -11.27
CA VAL A 178 -41.25 -27.56 -10.75
C VAL A 178 -42.00 -27.11 -9.51
N THR A 179 -43.32 -27.00 -9.63
CA THR A 179 -44.26 -26.75 -8.55
C THR A 179 -44.53 -28.01 -7.73
N GLY A 180 -44.50 -27.87 -6.42
CA GLY A 180 -45.11 -28.78 -5.44
C GLY A 180 -44.55 -28.44 -4.06
N GLY A 181 -45.25 -27.85 -3.10
CA GLY A 181 -46.69 -27.74 -2.87
C GLY A 181 -47.01 -28.44 -1.55
N SER A 182 -47.16 -27.67 -0.47
CA SER A 182 -47.94 -27.90 0.77
C SER A 182 -47.37 -26.99 1.86
N ARG A 183 -47.97 -25.84 2.20
CA ARG A 183 -49.25 -25.59 2.90
C ARG A 183 -49.22 -26.01 4.38
N GLY A 184 -49.21 -24.98 5.23
CA GLY A 184 -49.68 -24.97 6.61
C GLY A 184 -48.77 -24.11 7.48
N ASP A 185 -49.21 -23.34 8.47
CA ASP A 185 -50.50 -22.76 8.88
C ASP A 185 -50.16 -22.00 10.18
N PHE A 186 -50.77 -20.82 10.41
CA PHE A 186 -50.85 -20.04 11.67
C PHE A 186 -49.53 -19.67 12.41
N GLY A 187 -49.30 -18.49 12.98
CA GLY A 187 -50.17 -17.46 13.55
C GLY A 187 -49.61 -17.13 14.94
N ASP A 188 -49.36 -15.82 15.20
CA ASP A 188 -48.85 -15.16 16.43
C ASP A 188 -47.40 -15.46 16.90
#